data_AF-A0A2N7IAA9-F1
#
_entry.id   AF-A0A2N7IAA9-F1
#
_cell.length_a   1.000
_cell.length_b   1.000
_cell.length_c   1.000
_cell.angle_alpha   90.00
_cell.angle_beta   90.00
_cell.angle_gamma   90.00
#
_symmetry.space_group_name_H-M   'P 1'
#
loop_
_entity.id
_entity.type
_entity.pdbx_description
1 polymer ?
#
loop_
_entity_poly.entity_id
_entity_poly.type
_entity_poly.pdbx_seq_one_letter_code
_entity_poly.pdbx_strand_id
1 'polypeptide(L)'
;MSDNPLNAKNVIRLLLHNPGYFSKKVHYNCGELYFLYGPHFNSVNILGSDTSTNFVDIKFFNTDLYNNKSLIENRDGICHLVRKGKVRDIDFDLSNSVLIDGKSHKEIAKIFKQSKYYISFDTESAYSILAALCGCISIVVPIKGVTKENWQPDEKFRYGVAYGFSKEEIDWAIGSQGLLNQHIMDIEEHNKKVALTFTKDLNVFFNGDVHG
;
A
#
# COMPACT_ATOMS: atom_id res chain seq x y z
N MET A 1 -19.31 -11.12 -22.70
CA MET A 1 -18.27 -10.38 -23.44
C MET A 1 -16.97 -10.64 -22.73
N SER A 2 -15.92 -11.03 -23.44
CA SER A 2 -14.59 -11.17 -22.85
C SER A 2 -14.07 -9.79 -22.43
N ASP A 3 -13.33 -9.75 -21.33
CA ASP A 3 -12.76 -8.53 -20.75
C ASP A 3 -11.51 -8.06 -21.55
N ASN A 4 -11.61 -8.05 -22.88
CA ASN A 4 -10.61 -7.62 -23.87
C ASN A 4 -11.29 -6.66 -24.86
N PRO A 5 -11.60 -5.41 -24.44
CA PRO A 5 -12.39 -4.48 -25.25
C PRO A 5 -11.72 -4.06 -26.56
N LEU A 6 -10.39 -4.24 -26.65
CA LEU A 6 -9.60 -3.91 -27.84
C LEU A 6 -9.46 -5.09 -28.82
N ASN A 7 -10.00 -6.26 -28.47
CA ASN A 7 -9.81 -7.50 -29.23
C ASN A 7 -8.31 -7.76 -29.55
N ALA A 8 -7.43 -7.45 -28.59
CA ALA A 8 -6.00 -7.58 -28.75
C ALA A 8 -5.62 -9.06 -28.88
N LYS A 9 -4.67 -9.37 -29.77
CA LYS A 9 -4.14 -10.72 -29.98
C LYS A 9 -3.45 -11.27 -28.73
N ASN A 10 -2.62 -10.43 -28.11
CA ASN A 10 -1.83 -10.76 -26.94
C ASN A 10 -2.33 -9.92 -25.77
N VAL A 11 -2.73 -10.58 -24.68
CA VAL A 11 -3.25 -9.90 -23.49
C VAL A 11 -2.43 -10.31 -22.28
N ILE A 12 -1.98 -9.30 -21.54
CA ILE A 12 -1.35 -9.47 -20.23
C ILE A 12 -2.25 -8.83 -19.18
N ARG A 13 -2.44 -9.50 -18.05
CA ARG A 13 -3.22 -8.96 -16.92
C ARG A 13 -2.40 -8.90 -15.65
N LEU A 14 -2.40 -7.75 -15.01
CA LEU A 14 -1.98 -7.60 -13.62
C LEU A 14 -3.19 -7.77 -12.70
N LEU A 15 -3.23 -8.86 -11.94
CA LEU A 15 -4.30 -9.18 -11.01
C LEU A 15 -4.01 -8.54 -9.65
N LEU A 16 -4.74 -7.47 -9.36
CA LEU A 16 -4.74 -6.73 -8.09
C LEU A 16 -5.75 -7.28 -7.07
N HIS A 17 -6.55 -8.27 -7.47
CA HIS A 17 -7.53 -8.96 -6.63
C HIS A 17 -7.79 -10.37 -7.16
N ASN A 18 -8.37 -11.24 -6.32
CA ASN A 18 -8.86 -12.55 -6.72
C ASN A 18 -9.93 -12.42 -7.83
N PRO A 19 -9.71 -13.01 -9.03
CA PRO A 19 -10.68 -13.01 -10.12
C PRO A 19 -12.04 -13.57 -9.69
N GLY A 20 -13.12 -12.96 -10.16
CA GLY A 20 -14.48 -13.40 -9.87
C GLY A 20 -14.97 -13.15 -8.43
N TYR A 21 -14.19 -12.48 -7.56
CA TYR A 21 -14.61 -12.24 -6.18
C TYR A 21 -15.98 -11.51 -6.07
N PHE A 22 -16.14 -10.42 -6.81
CA PHE A 22 -17.36 -9.60 -6.82
C PHE A 22 -18.46 -10.16 -7.73
N SER A 23 -18.09 -10.57 -8.95
CA SER A 23 -19.04 -10.98 -10.00
C SER A 23 -19.41 -12.46 -9.96
N LYS A 24 -18.66 -13.29 -9.22
CA LYS A 24 -18.68 -14.76 -9.27
C LYS A 24 -18.40 -15.36 -10.66
N LYS A 25 -17.89 -14.55 -11.59
CA LYS A 25 -17.66 -14.92 -12.98
C LYS A 25 -16.28 -14.42 -13.42
N VAL A 26 -15.57 -15.24 -14.18
CA VAL A 26 -14.30 -14.90 -14.84
C VAL A 26 -14.46 -15.16 -16.33
N HIS A 27 -14.18 -14.15 -17.15
CA HIS A 27 -14.32 -14.20 -18.60
C HIS A 27 -13.05 -13.66 -19.27
N TYR A 28 -11.96 -14.41 -19.14
CA TYR A 28 -10.67 -14.13 -19.79
C TYR A 28 -10.49 -15.02 -21.02
N ASN A 29 -9.66 -14.59 -21.96
CA ASN A 29 -9.40 -15.38 -23.18
C ASN A 29 -8.35 -16.46 -22.91
N CYS A 30 -8.21 -17.39 -23.85
CA CYS A 30 -7.09 -18.32 -23.90
C CYS A 30 -5.80 -17.59 -24.34
N GLY A 31 -4.64 -18.14 -24.00
CA GLY A 31 -3.36 -17.58 -24.48
C GLY A 31 -2.89 -16.33 -23.75
N GLU A 32 -3.45 -15.98 -22.59
CA GLU A 32 -3.10 -14.74 -21.88
C GLU A 32 -1.95 -14.98 -20.88
N LEU A 33 -1.20 -13.92 -20.54
CA LEU A 33 -0.20 -13.96 -19.48
C LEU A 33 -0.70 -13.21 -18.24
N TYR A 34 -0.64 -13.86 -17.09
CA TYR A 34 -1.06 -13.29 -15.81
C TYR A 34 0.12 -12.96 -14.91
N PHE A 35 0.05 -11.80 -14.27
CA PHE A 35 0.90 -11.42 -13.15
C PHE A 35 0.04 -11.20 -11.92
N LEU A 36 0.49 -11.69 -10.78
CA LEU A 36 -0.17 -11.45 -9.50
C LEU A 36 0.53 -10.28 -8.80
N TYR A 37 -0.23 -9.42 -8.14
CA TYR A 37 0.36 -8.34 -7.34
C TYR A 37 1.06 -8.85 -6.08
N GLY A 38 0.77 -10.06 -5.62
CA GLY A 38 1.35 -10.61 -4.40
C GLY A 38 0.85 -12.02 -4.10
N PRO A 39 1.42 -12.66 -3.08
CA PRO A 39 1.23 -14.08 -2.81
C PRO A 39 -0.19 -14.45 -2.33
N HIS A 40 -0.98 -13.47 -1.91
CA HIS A 40 -2.34 -13.70 -1.41
C HIS A 40 -3.40 -13.71 -2.52
N PHE A 41 -3.02 -13.39 -3.76
CA PHE A 41 -3.91 -13.44 -4.91
C PHE A 41 -3.81 -14.77 -5.63
N ASN A 42 -4.94 -15.23 -6.15
CA ASN A 42 -5.04 -16.44 -6.94
C ASN A 42 -5.04 -16.08 -8.43
N SER A 43 -4.32 -16.87 -9.22
CA SER A 43 -4.50 -16.88 -10.67
C SER A 43 -5.73 -17.71 -11.07
N VAL A 44 -6.00 -17.73 -12.37
CA VAL A 44 -7.04 -18.59 -12.96
C VAL A 44 -6.41 -19.53 -13.96
N ASN A 45 -6.94 -20.75 -14.03
CA ASN A 45 -6.53 -21.74 -15.00
C ASN A 45 -7.42 -21.60 -16.24
N ILE A 46 -6.91 -20.93 -17.27
CA ILE A 46 -7.56 -20.77 -18.58
C ILE A 46 -6.63 -21.39 -19.62
N LEU A 47 -7.22 -22.11 -20.58
CA LEU A 47 -6.48 -22.87 -21.59
C LEU A 47 -5.41 -22.01 -22.29
N GLY A 48 -4.20 -22.53 -22.38
CA GLY A 48 -3.06 -21.87 -23.02
C GLY A 48 -2.62 -20.57 -22.36
N SER A 49 -3.15 -20.23 -21.19
CA SER A 49 -2.72 -19.05 -20.43
C SER A 49 -1.69 -19.46 -19.39
N ASP A 50 -0.73 -18.57 -19.15
CA ASP A 50 0.33 -18.77 -18.15
C ASP A 50 0.21 -17.74 -17.04
N THR A 51 0.73 -18.10 -15.86
CA THR A 51 0.92 -17.16 -14.75
C THR A 51 2.40 -17.06 -14.46
N SER A 52 2.95 -15.85 -14.45
CA SER A 52 4.33 -15.64 -14.04
C SER A 52 4.52 -16.07 -12.58
N THR A 53 5.67 -16.68 -12.29
CA THR A 53 6.07 -17.01 -10.92
C THR A 53 6.52 -15.77 -10.14
N ASN A 54 6.70 -14.63 -10.81
CA ASN A 54 7.08 -13.36 -10.21
C ASN A 54 5.87 -12.50 -9.90
N PHE A 55 5.88 -11.86 -8.73
CA PHE A 55 4.89 -10.84 -8.39
C PHE A 55 5.26 -9.48 -8.96
N VAL A 56 4.25 -8.68 -9.30
CA VAL A 56 4.43 -7.28 -9.72
C VAL A 56 3.83 -6.37 -8.64
N ASP A 57 4.59 -6.19 -7.56
CA ASP A 57 4.17 -5.52 -6.32
C ASP A 57 4.82 -4.12 -6.16
N ILE A 58 4.80 -3.33 -7.23
CA ILE A 58 5.45 -2.01 -7.27
C ILE A 58 4.75 -1.03 -6.32
N LYS A 59 5.50 -0.47 -5.37
CA LYS A 59 5.00 0.50 -4.38
C LYS A 59 5.68 1.85 -4.57
N PHE A 60 4.91 2.92 -4.72
CA PHE A 60 5.45 4.27 -4.88
C PHE A 60 5.06 5.17 -3.72
N PHE A 61 6.07 5.76 -3.09
CA PHE A 61 5.92 6.79 -2.06
C PHE A 61 6.48 8.09 -2.63
N ASN A 62 5.63 9.11 -2.78
CA ASN A 62 6.07 10.41 -3.28
C ASN A 62 6.84 11.17 -2.20
N THR A 63 8.12 10.88 -2.05
CA THR A 63 9.01 11.45 -1.02
C THR A 63 9.34 12.93 -1.26
N ASP A 64 9.15 13.45 -2.47
CA ASP A 64 9.22 14.89 -2.75
C ASP A 64 8.07 15.65 -2.08
N LEU A 65 6.91 15.02 -2.01
CA LEU A 65 5.73 15.57 -1.37
C LEU A 65 5.68 15.25 0.12
N TYR A 66 5.88 13.98 0.48
CA TYR A 66 5.82 13.44 1.83
C TYR A 66 7.23 13.28 2.42
N ASN A 67 7.62 14.28 3.19
CA ASN A 67 8.92 14.36 3.84
C ASN A 67 8.83 15.28 5.05
N ASN A 68 9.93 15.37 5.78
CA ASN A 68 10.10 16.26 6.91
C ASN A 68 10.77 17.60 6.52
N LYS A 69 10.81 17.97 5.23
CA LYS A 69 11.26 19.31 4.83
C LYS A 69 10.18 20.32 5.25
N SER A 70 10.60 21.43 5.86
CA SER A 70 9.70 22.48 6.34
C SER A 70 8.72 22.04 7.44
N LEU A 71 9.15 21.13 8.33
CA LEU A 71 8.42 20.87 9.56
C LEU A 71 8.31 22.15 10.40
N ILE A 72 7.14 22.36 10.97
CA ILE A 72 6.92 23.42 11.96
C ILE A 72 7.50 22.95 13.30
N GLU A 73 8.18 23.85 14.02
CA GLU A 73 8.62 23.58 15.39
C GLU A 73 7.43 23.53 16.35
N ASN A 74 7.47 22.66 17.37
CA ASN A 74 6.42 22.53 18.38
C ASN A 74 5.01 22.24 17.81
N ARG A 75 4.89 21.17 17.01
CA ARG A 75 3.59 20.69 16.52
C ARG A 75 2.73 20.16 17.68
N ASP A 76 1.46 20.54 17.68
CA ASP A 76 0.42 20.10 18.61
C ASP A 76 -0.84 19.59 17.89
N GLY A 77 -0.99 19.87 16.59
CA GLY A 77 -2.15 19.47 15.79
C GLY A 77 -2.37 17.96 15.70
N ILE A 78 -3.63 17.58 15.52
CA ILE A 78 -4.05 16.19 15.31
C ILE A 78 -4.76 16.12 13.98
N CYS A 79 -4.50 15.07 13.20
CA CYS A 79 -5.27 14.76 12.00
C CYS A 79 -5.68 13.28 12.00
N HIS A 80 -6.76 12.94 11.28
CA HIS A 80 -7.25 11.57 11.25
C HIS A 80 -7.86 11.18 9.90
N LEU A 81 -7.93 9.87 9.66
CA LEU A 81 -8.50 9.23 8.47
C LEU A 81 -9.51 8.16 8.87
N VAL A 82 -10.70 8.14 8.23
CA VAL A 82 -11.75 7.14 8.51
C VAL A 82 -11.93 6.11 7.38
N ARG A 83 -11.65 6.52 6.13
CA ARG A 83 -11.75 5.77 4.87
C ARG A 83 -11.71 4.23 5.01
N LYS A 84 -12.63 3.52 4.34
CA LYS A 84 -12.83 2.04 4.36
C LYS A 84 -13.20 1.41 5.72
N GLY A 85 -13.20 2.18 6.81
CA GLY A 85 -13.61 1.72 8.12
C GLY A 85 -14.84 2.44 8.65
N LYS A 86 -15.09 2.21 9.93
CA LYS A 86 -15.94 3.06 10.77
C LYS A 86 -15.07 3.61 11.89
N VAL A 87 -15.45 4.77 12.39
CA VAL A 87 -14.90 5.29 13.65
C VAL A 87 -15.12 4.23 14.72
N ARG A 88 -14.05 3.88 15.41
CA ARG A 88 -14.06 2.98 16.56
C ARG A 88 -13.93 3.82 17.81
N ASP A 89 -14.50 3.36 18.92
CA ASP A 89 -14.38 4.06 20.20
C ASP A 89 -12.91 4.07 20.61
N ILE A 90 -12.39 5.29 20.81
CA ILE A 90 -11.03 5.54 21.28
C ILE A 90 -11.10 6.55 22.42
N ASP A 91 -10.22 6.38 23.41
CA ASP A 91 -10.03 7.34 24.50
C ASP A 91 -9.05 8.43 24.07
N PHE A 92 -9.40 9.13 22.99
CA PHE A 92 -8.59 10.19 22.41
C PHE A 92 -9.51 11.27 21.83
N ASP A 93 -9.35 12.51 22.29
CA ASP A 93 -10.20 13.62 21.83
C ASP A 93 -9.84 14.02 20.39
N LEU A 94 -10.80 13.83 19.49
CA LEU A 94 -10.70 14.22 18.08
C LEU A 94 -11.42 15.53 17.76
N SER A 95 -11.99 16.23 18.75
CA SER A 95 -12.81 17.43 18.56
C SER A 95 -12.13 18.52 17.72
N ASN A 96 -10.81 18.69 17.91
CA ASN A 96 -9.99 19.67 17.20
C ASN A 96 -9.12 19.06 16.09
N SER A 97 -9.39 17.82 15.70
CA SER A 97 -8.59 17.12 14.70
C SER A 97 -9.05 17.41 13.28
N VAL A 98 -8.10 17.42 12.34
CA VAL A 98 -8.38 17.61 10.92
C VAL A 98 -8.67 16.26 10.24
N LEU A 99 -9.91 16.05 9.79
CA LEU A 99 -10.25 14.91 8.93
C LEU A 99 -9.60 15.07 7.55
N ILE A 100 -8.82 14.09 7.11
CA ILE A 100 -8.09 14.14 5.83
C ILE A 100 -8.83 13.48 4.67
N ASP A 101 -9.95 12.81 4.92
CA ASP A 101 -10.76 12.14 3.89
C ASP A 101 -11.15 13.12 2.77
N GLY A 102 -10.98 12.69 1.51
CA GLY A 102 -11.33 13.47 0.31
C GLY A 102 -10.36 14.60 -0.05
N LYS A 103 -9.34 14.88 0.78
CA LYS A 103 -8.33 15.91 0.48
C LYS A 103 -7.33 15.46 -0.59
N SER A 104 -6.74 16.42 -1.29
CA SER A 104 -5.65 16.14 -2.23
C SER A 104 -4.37 15.74 -1.48
N HIS A 105 -3.49 14.98 -2.15
CA HIS A 105 -2.20 14.59 -1.57
C HIS A 105 -1.36 15.80 -1.10
N LYS A 106 -1.43 16.93 -1.82
CA LYS A 106 -0.70 18.16 -1.46
C LYS A 106 -1.21 18.77 -0.16
N GLU A 107 -2.53 18.80 0.03
CA GLU A 107 -3.14 19.26 1.28
C GLU A 107 -2.80 18.32 2.44
N ILE A 108 -2.89 17.00 2.21
CA ILE A 108 -2.58 15.99 3.22
C ILE A 108 -1.12 16.12 3.68
N ALA A 109 -0.16 16.23 2.75
CA ALA A 109 1.25 16.39 3.10
C ALA A 109 1.51 17.67 3.90
N LYS A 110 0.77 18.76 3.61
CA LYS A 110 0.84 19.99 4.42
C LYS A 110 0.30 19.75 5.84
N ILE A 111 -0.87 19.12 5.96
CA ILE A 111 -1.50 18.80 7.25
C ILE A 111 -0.58 17.91 8.11
N PHE A 112 0.04 16.88 7.52
CA PHE A 112 0.98 16.02 8.23
C PHE A 112 2.20 16.78 8.77
N LYS A 113 2.77 17.70 7.99
CA LYS A 113 3.91 18.52 8.45
C LYS A 113 3.55 19.49 9.58
N GLN A 114 2.26 19.75 9.80
CA GLN A 114 1.75 20.62 10.86
C GLN A 114 1.26 19.83 12.09
N SER A 115 0.95 18.55 11.93
CA SER A 115 0.35 17.73 12.97
C SER A 115 1.42 16.99 13.78
N LYS A 116 1.19 16.86 15.08
CA LYS A 116 1.95 15.97 15.96
C LYS A 116 1.49 14.53 15.80
N TYR A 117 0.18 14.31 15.82
CA TYR A 117 -0.44 12.99 15.74
C TYR A 117 -1.22 12.82 14.44
N TYR A 118 -1.10 11.64 13.85
CA TYR A 118 -1.99 11.15 12.81
C TYR A 118 -2.69 9.89 13.30
N ILE A 119 -4.02 9.84 13.23
CA ILE A 119 -4.83 8.73 13.72
C ILE A 119 -5.57 8.06 12.55
N SER A 120 -5.27 6.80 12.28
CA SER A 120 -5.87 6.04 11.18
C SER A 120 -6.89 5.04 11.69
N PHE A 121 -8.15 5.21 11.33
CA PHE A 121 -9.17 4.17 11.48
C PHE A 121 -9.17 3.18 10.30
N ASP A 122 -8.53 3.54 9.18
CA ASP A 122 -8.19 2.61 8.09
C ASP A 122 -6.92 1.84 8.47
N THR A 123 -7.04 0.54 8.66
CA THR A 123 -5.90 -0.33 9.04
C THR A 123 -5.02 -0.71 7.86
N GLU A 124 -5.45 -0.51 6.61
CA GLU A 124 -4.72 -0.94 5.41
C GLU A 124 -4.28 0.25 4.55
N SER A 125 -4.00 1.38 5.19
CA SER A 125 -3.70 2.63 4.52
C SER A 125 -2.21 2.94 4.48
N ALA A 126 -1.70 3.27 3.29
CA ALA A 126 -0.35 3.79 3.12
C ALA A 126 -0.15 5.16 3.80
N TYR A 127 -1.24 5.86 4.18
CA TYR A 127 -1.14 7.16 4.86
C TYR A 127 -0.41 7.09 6.21
N SER A 128 -0.40 5.94 6.89
CA SER A 128 0.36 5.77 8.14
C SER A 128 1.86 5.97 7.92
N ILE A 129 2.41 5.36 6.87
CA ILE A 129 3.82 5.52 6.49
C ILE A 129 4.08 6.95 5.99
N LEU A 130 3.18 7.50 5.16
CA LEU A 130 3.32 8.87 4.64
C LEU A 130 3.29 9.93 5.75
N ALA A 131 2.46 9.74 6.78
CA ALA A 131 2.39 10.61 7.95
C ALA A 131 3.69 10.52 8.76
N ALA A 132 4.20 9.31 8.98
CA ALA A 132 5.47 9.10 9.66
C ALA A 132 6.67 9.71 8.91
N LEU A 133 6.69 9.64 7.57
CA LEU A 133 7.69 10.35 6.73
C LEU A 133 7.62 11.88 6.87
N CYS A 134 6.43 12.41 7.17
CA CYS A 134 6.21 13.82 7.51
C CYS A 134 6.39 14.09 9.01
N GLY A 135 7.02 13.16 9.75
CA GLY A 135 7.33 13.29 11.17
C GLY A 135 6.16 13.12 12.12
N CYS A 136 4.93 12.85 11.68
CA CYS A 136 3.83 12.58 12.61
C CYS A 136 4.15 11.35 13.47
N ILE A 137 3.64 11.33 14.69
CA ILE A 137 3.41 10.09 15.43
C ILE A 137 2.17 9.45 14.83
N SER A 138 2.36 8.49 13.92
CA SER A 138 1.29 7.78 13.24
C SER A 138 0.75 6.67 14.13
N ILE A 139 -0.56 6.68 14.40
CA ILE A 139 -1.25 5.70 15.23
C ILE A 139 -2.34 5.03 14.40
N VAL A 140 -2.25 3.72 14.23
CA VAL A 140 -3.34 2.92 13.67
C VAL A 140 -4.22 2.43 14.80
N VAL A 141 -5.52 2.69 14.72
CA VAL A 141 -6.49 2.24 15.71
C VAL A 141 -6.67 0.72 15.62
N PRO A 142 -6.35 -0.06 16.67
CA PRO A 142 -6.37 -1.52 16.61
C PRO A 142 -7.73 -2.11 16.25
N ILE A 143 -7.69 -3.31 15.66
CA ILE A 143 -8.86 -4.16 15.47
C ILE A 143 -8.95 -5.10 16.67
N LYS A 144 -10.15 -5.22 17.25
CA LYS A 144 -10.40 -6.10 18.40
C LYS A 144 -9.99 -7.54 18.06
N GLY A 145 -9.10 -8.10 18.89
CA GLY A 145 -8.62 -9.48 18.75
C GLY A 145 -7.51 -9.69 17.70
N VAL A 146 -7.00 -8.62 17.09
CA VAL A 146 -5.90 -8.69 16.11
C VAL A 146 -4.66 -8.05 16.72
N THR A 147 -3.57 -8.83 16.83
CA THR A 147 -2.26 -8.33 17.28
C THR A 147 -1.57 -7.54 16.16
N LYS A 148 -0.56 -6.73 16.48
CA LYS A 148 0.18 -5.96 15.47
C LYS A 148 0.94 -6.86 14.49
N GLU A 149 1.39 -8.03 14.95
CA GLU A 149 2.08 -9.03 14.13
C GLU A 149 1.12 -9.69 13.13
N ASN A 150 -0.14 -9.91 13.53
CA ASN A 150 -1.16 -10.44 12.62
C ASN A 150 -1.68 -9.35 11.68
N TRP A 151 -1.79 -8.11 12.15
CA TRP A 151 -2.24 -6.97 11.36
C TRP A 151 -1.25 -6.61 10.24
N GLN A 152 0.03 -6.49 10.57
CA GLN A 152 1.08 -6.19 9.62
C GLN A 152 2.29 -7.07 9.93
N PRO A 153 2.41 -8.27 9.36
CA PRO A 153 3.47 -9.22 9.69
C PRO A 153 4.88 -8.71 9.40
N ASP A 154 5.05 -7.92 8.34
CA ASP A 154 6.35 -7.34 8.00
C ASP A 154 6.59 -6.08 8.85
N GLU A 155 7.53 -6.20 9.78
CA GLU A 155 7.89 -5.13 10.72
C GLU A 155 8.33 -3.85 10.02
N LYS A 156 8.92 -3.93 8.82
CA LYS A 156 9.39 -2.75 8.11
C LYS A 156 8.24 -1.79 7.75
N PHE A 157 7.04 -2.33 7.54
CA PHE A 157 5.82 -1.55 7.33
C PHE A 157 5.21 -1.00 8.63
N ARG A 158 5.78 -1.34 9.80
CA ARG A 158 5.42 -0.79 11.13
C ARG A 158 6.41 0.28 11.62
N TYR A 159 7.50 0.56 10.90
CA TYR A 159 8.42 1.62 11.27
C TYR A 159 7.72 2.98 11.26
N GLY A 160 7.87 3.75 12.34
CA GLY A 160 7.19 5.03 12.49
C GLY A 160 5.69 4.93 12.81
N VAL A 161 5.16 3.73 13.04
CA VAL A 161 3.72 3.49 13.23
C VAL A 161 3.45 2.74 14.52
N ALA A 162 2.59 3.31 15.36
CA ALA A 162 2.05 2.71 16.57
C ALA A 162 0.77 1.94 16.23
N TYR A 163 0.60 0.74 16.79
CA TYR A 163 -0.64 -0.01 16.74
C TYR A 163 -1.39 0.12 18.07
N GLY A 164 -2.11 1.24 18.21
CA GLY A 164 -2.77 1.64 19.46
C GLY A 164 -2.11 2.81 20.16
N PHE A 165 -2.70 3.20 21.29
CA PHE A 165 -2.36 4.42 22.03
C PHE A 165 -1.49 4.17 23.27
N SER A 166 -1.01 2.94 23.47
CA SER A 166 -0.15 2.65 24.61
C SER A 166 1.17 3.43 24.48
N LYS A 167 1.76 3.78 25.63
CA LYS A 167 3.06 4.45 25.66
C LYS A 167 4.12 3.64 24.92
N GLU A 168 4.12 2.32 25.09
CA GLU A 168 5.05 1.41 24.41
C GLU A 168 4.96 1.50 22.88
N GLU A 169 3.74 1.51 22.31
CA GLU A 169 3.53 1.61 20.86
C GLU A 169 3.96 2.98 20.32
N ILE A 170 3.68 4.05 21.09
CA ILE A 170 4.10 5.40 20.73
C ILE A 170 5.64 5.54 20.78
N ASP A 171 6.27 5.03 21.84
CA ASP A 171 7.72 5.07 22.00
C ASP A 171 8.40 4.25 20.87
N TRP A 172 7.84 3.10 20.49
CA TRP A 172 8.25 2.32 19.33
C TRP A 172 8.16 3.13 18.03
N ALA A 173 7.02 3.78 17.77
CA ALA A 173 6.82 4.56 16.56
C ALA A 173 7.86 5.69 16.46
N ILE A 174 8.12 6.40 17.56
CA ILE A 174 9.13 7.46 17.60
C ILE A 174 10.53 6.89 17.36
N GLY A 175 10.91 5.82 18.07
CA GLY A 175 12.24 5.22 17.99
C GLY A 175 12.55 4.58 16.63
N SER A 176 11.53 4.04 15.95
CA SER A 176 11.68 3.37 14.65
C SER A 176 11.53 4.30 13.44
N GLN A 177 11.04 5.53 13.60
CA GLN A 177 10.78 6.45 12.49
C GLN A 177 12.01 6.71 11.61
N GLY A 178 13.21 6.75 12.21
CA GLY A 178 14.47 6.95 11.48
C GLY A 178 14.81 5.83 10.48
N LEU A 179 14.20 4.64 10.63
CA LEU A 179 14.42 3.49 9.75
C LEU A 179 13.63 3.61 8.43
N LEU A 180 12.64 4.50 8.35
CA LEU A 180 11.76 4.62 7.18
C LEU A 180 12.51 5.03 5.92
N ASN A 181 13.48 5.93 5.99
CA ASN A 181 14.21 6.38 4.80
C ASN A 181 14.92 5.21 4.11
N GLN A 182 15.60 4.35 4.88
CA GLN A 182 16.23 3.16 4.34
C GLN A 182 15.19 2.18 3.79
N HIS A 183 14.06 1.99 4.49
CA HIS A 183 13.00 1.13 4.00
C HIS A 183 12.41 1.60 2.65
N ILE A 184 12.22 2.91 2.46
CA ILE A 184 11.76 3.46 1.17
C ILE A 184 12.80 3.20 0.07
N MET A 185 14.10 3.38 0.35
CA MET A 185 15.16 3.04 -0.60
C MET A 185 15.17 1.55 -0.97
N ASP A 186 14.95 0.67 0.01
CA ASP A 186 14.85 -0.78 -0.23
C ASP A 186 13.64 -1.10 -1.14
N ILE A 187 12.51 -0.42 -0.95
CA ILE A 187 11.32 -0.54 -1.80
C ILE A 187 11.61 -0.09 -3.23
N GLU A 188 12.31 1.03 -3.41
CA GLU A 188 12.69 1.51 -4.74
C GLU A 188 13.62 0.53 -5.46
N GLU A 189 14.57 -0.07 -4.75
CA GLU A 189 15.46 -1.07 -5.31
C GLU A 189 14.71 -2.38 -5.66
N HIS A 190 13.78 -2.79 -4.81
CA HIS A 190 12.87 -3.90 -5.11
C HIS A 190 12.03 -3.62 -6.36
N ASN A 191 11.44 -2.43 -6.47
CA ASN A 191 10.65 -2.03 -7.64
C ASN A 191 11.45 -2.12 -8.94
N LYS A 192 12.73 -1.72 -8.94
CA LYS A 192 13.61 -1.84 -10.12
C LYS A 192 13.80 -3.30 -10.53
N LYS A 193 14.03 -4.19 -9.57
CA LYS A 193 14.19 -5.64 -9.82
C LYS A 193 12.90 -6.23 -10.40
N VAL A 194 11.75 -5.90 -9.81
CA VAL A 194 10.44 -6.31 -10.31
C VAL A 194 10.21 -5.82 -11.74
N ALA A 195 10.48 -4.56 -12.04
CA ALA A 195 10.32 -3.99 -13.39
C ALA A 195 11.23 -4.68 -14.43
N LEU A 196 12.47 -5.00 -14.07
CA LEU A 196 13.40 -5.72 -14.93
C LEU A 196 12.89 -7.14 -15.23
N THR A 197 12.46 -7.87 -14.20
CA THR A 197 11.92 -9.23 -14.38
C THR A 197 10.62 -9.23 -15.17
N PHE A 198 9.70 -8.31 -14.87
CA PHE A 198 8.47 -8.12 -15.64
C PHE A 198 8.77 -7.88 -17.13
N THR A 199 9.72 -7.01 -17.45
CA THR A 199 10.11 -6.73 -18.85
C THR A 199 10.69 -7.96 -19.56
N LYS A 200 11.44 -8.82 -18.84
CA LYS A 200 11.93 -10.09 -19.40
C LYS A 200 10.79 -11.03 -19.73
N ASP A 201 9.84 -11.21 -18.81
CA ASP A 201 8.66 -12.06 -19.03
C ASP A 201 7.82 -11.55 -20.21
N LEU A 202 7.65 -10.23 -20.33
CA LEU A 202 6.99 -9.62 -21.49
C LEU A 202 7.70 -9.95 -22.80
N ASN A 203 9.04 -9.81 -22.84
CA ASN A 203 9.80 -10.11 -24.05
C ASN A 203 9.67 -11.59 -24.46
N VAL A 204 9.64 -12.51 -23.50
CA VAL A 204 9.40 -13.93 -23.77
C VAL A 204 7.99 -14.13 -24.32
N PHE A 205 6.96 -13.52 -23.73
CA PHE A 205 5.59 -13.70 -24.18
C PHE A 205 5.32 -13.10 -25.57
N PHE A 206 5.89 -11.94 -25.88
CA PHE A 206 5.67 -11.28 -27.18
C PHE A 206 6.55 -11.81 -28.31
N ASN A 207 7.78 -12.23 -28.02
CA ASN A 207 8.77 -12.62 -29.03
C ASN A 207 9.12 -14.11 -29.00
N GLY A 208 8.73 -14.83 -27.94
CA GLY A 208 8.88 -16.27 -27.80
C GLY A 208 7.79 -17.01 -28.55
N ASP A 209 7.80 -16.86 -29.87
CA ASP A 209 7.31 -17.82 -30.84
C ASP A 209 8.41 -17.96 -31.90
N VAL A 210 9.48 -18.68 -31.54
CA VAL A 210 10.37 -19.29 -32.53
C VAL A 210 10.46 -20.77 -32.19
N HIS A 211 9.77 -21.56 -33.02
CA HIS A 211 9.72 -23.02 -33.12
C HIS A 211 8.52 -23.72 -32.45
N GLY A 212 7.50 -23.95 -33.29
CA GLY A 212 6.93 -25.28 -33.41
C GLY A 212 7.84 -26.24 -34.18
#